data_AF-A0AAD9TYB9-F1
#
_entry.id   AF-A0AAD9TYB9-F1
#
_cell.length_a   1.000
_cell.length_b   1.000
_cell.length_c   1.000
_cell.angle_alpha   90.00
_cell.angle_beta   90.00
_cell.angle_gamma   90.00
#
_symmetry.space_group_name_H-M   'P 1'
#
loop_
_entity.id
_entity.type
_entity.pdbx_description
1 polymer ?
#
loop_
_entity_poly.entity_id
_entity_poly.type
_entity_poly.pdbx_seq_one_letter_code
_entity_poly.pdbx_strand_id
1 'polypeptide(L)'
;MKTVPHWRGGPWNGRNLIGLPDIATRLQDDRDKAALAEYDRIDFVNIILVVNDNEAYIIFQPKKGALSIIRLEPTGTSKRLIWHESLKWVKFGSTPRDLCDEYARCGTNAICNEDALERCGCLPGFEPTYPQDWYLKCLETTRRRKKQLDECGKGDGEGFVRLEAVKLPDARNSTVYGNMNLKECERECLKSCDCTGYAVLDVNEGGQGCIAWYGELTDMRQYKDGQHFYLRVDAVELAANARKNSKYFLPTKSVLAFIVVPVVSEVIPLMLFIYYCWRRHSKRKGTSQNR
;
A
#
# COMPACT_ATOMS: atom_id res chain seq x y z
N MET A 1 13.46 28.61 19.63
CA MET A 1 12.43 27.94 18.82
C MET A 1 12.93 26.56 18.44
N LYS A 2 12.15 25.49 18.65
CA LYS A 2 12.48 24.16 18.12
C LYS A 2 12.09 24.13 16.64
N THR A 3 13.02 23.75 15.76
CA THR A 3 12.73 23.54 14.33
C THR A 3 11.92 22.25 14.18
N VAL A 4 10.75 22.35 13.54
CA VAL A 4 9.90 21.18 13.24
C VAL A 4 10.04 20.85 11.75
N PRO A 5 10.29 19.58 11.36
CA PRO A 5 10.31 19.20 9.95
C PRO A 5 8.96 19.52 9.29
N HIS A 6 9.00 20.06 8.07
CA HIS A 6 7.78 20.39 7.32
C HIS A 6 7.29 19.24 6.43
N TRP A 7 8.23 18.49 5.85
CA TRP A 7 7.98 17.39 4.92
C TRP A 7 9.14 16.38 5.00
N ARG A 8 8.87 15.13 4.65
CA ARG A 8 9.90 14.07 4.56
C ARG A 8 9.77 13.31 3.25
N GLY A 9 10.87 13.25 2.49
CA GLY A 9 10.97 12.44 1.27
C GLY A 9 11.03 10.94 1.54
N GLY A 10 11.42 10.53 2.74
CA GLY A 10 11.45 9.13 3.16
C GLY A 10 12.61 8.33 2.56
N PRO A 11 12.74 7.05 2.94
CA PRO A 11 13.84 6.21 2.48
C PRO A 11 13.80 5.99 0.96
N TRP A 12 14.98 5.77 0.39
CA TRP A 12 15.13 5.24 -0.95
C TRP A 12 14.67 3.80 -0.99
N ASN A 13 13.98 3.45 -2.07
CA ASN A 13 13.31 2.17 -2.17
C ASN A 13 13.80 1.29 -3.33
N GLY A 14 14.93 1.65 -3.93
CA GLY A 14 15.47 1.06 -5.16
C GLY A 14 15.18 1.86 -6.43
N ARG A 15 14.13 2.69 -6.44
CA ARG A 15 13.68 3.45 -7.62
C ARG A 15 13.58 4.94 -7.39
N ASN A 16 13.02 5.33 -6.24
CA ASN A 16 12.80 6.70 -5.85
C ASN A 16 12.78 6.82 -4.31
N LEU A 17 12.69 8.06 -3.82
CA LEU A 17 12.31 8.30 -2.44
C LEU A 17 10.82 8.03 -2.28
N ILE A 18 10.41 7.24 -1.30
CA ILE A 18 9.01 6.81 -1.14
C ILE A 18 8.02 7.97 -0.94
N GLY A 19 8.45 9.10 -0.36
CA GLY A 19 7.64 10.31 -0.21
C GLY A 19 7.56 11.16 -1.48
N LEU A 20 8.36 10.85 -2.50
CA LEU A 20 8.22 11.38 -3.86
C LEU A 20 7.40 10.37 -4.66
N PRO A 21 6.10 10.61 -4.90
CA PRO A 21 5.31 9.69 -5.71
C PRO A 21 5.90 9.54 -7.11
N ASP A 22 5.55 8.43 -7.77
CA ASP A 22 5.81 8.28 -9.18
C ASP A 22 5.11 9.41 -9.96
N ILE A 23 5.85 9.93 -10.93
CA ILE A 23 5.54 11.03 -11.85
C ILE A 23 4.20 10.81 -12.58
N ALA A 24 3.75 9.55 -12.68
CA ALA A 24 2.50 9.17 -13.33
C ALA A 24 1.23 9.63 -12.61
N THR A 25 1.26 9.92 -11.30
CA THR A 25 0.06 10.32 -10.55
C THR A 25 -0.01 11.83 -10.31
N ARG A 26 -0.80 12.48 -11.16
CA ARG A 26 -1.49 13.79 -10.96
C ARG A 26 -0.81 15.03 -11.55
N LEU A 27 -0.91 15.13 -12.88
CA LEU A 27 -1.35 16.39 -13.50
C LEU A 27 -2.77 16.69 -12.98
N GLN A 28 -2.85 17.45 -11.89
CA GLN A 28 -4.13 17.77 -11.22
C GLN A 28 -4.76 19.09 -11.71
N ASP A 29 -4.17 19.75 -12.71
CA ASP A 29 -4.82 20.84 -13.43
C ASP A 29 -5.16 20.35 -14.85
N ASP A 30 -6.46 20.27 -15.16
CA ASP A 30 -6.97 19.82 -16.44
C ASP A 30 -6.55 20.72 -17.62
N ARG A 31 -6.07 21.94 -17.34
CA ARG A 31 -5.66 22.91 -18.38
C ARG A 31 -4.31 22.60 -19.03
N ASP A 32 -3.42 21.88 -18.34
CA ASP A 32 -2.06 21.58 -18.83
C ASP A 32 -1.90 20.12 -19.33
N LYS A 33 -2.93 19.28 -19.16
CA LYS A 33 -2.92 17.85 -19.53
C LYS A 33 -2.66 17.60 -21.02
N ALA A 34 -3.14 18.48 -21.90
CA ALA A 34 -2.97 18.32 -23.34
C ALA A 34 -1.59 18.75 -23.84
N ALA A 35 -1.02 19.81 -23.25
CA ALA A 35 0.30 20.33 -23.63
C ALA A 35 1.45 19.44 -23.13
N LEU A 36 1.26 18.74 -22.00
CA LEU A 36 2.27 17.85 -21.42
C LEU A 36 2.12 16.38 -21.84
N ALA A 37 1.16 16.05 -22.71
CA ALA A 37 0.98 14.70 -23.24
C ALA A 37 2.10 14.29 -24.23
N GLU A 38 2.82 15.26 -24.78
CA GLU A 38 3.94 15.07 -25.70
C GLU A 38 5.23 14.63 -24.98
N TYR A 39 5.38 14.99 -23.70
CA TYR A 39 6.37 14.38 -22.81
C TYR A 39 5.78 13.07 -22.30
N ASP A 40 6.18 11.96 -22.92
CA ASP A 40 5.81 10.61 -22.51
C ASP A 40 5.86 10.47 -20.98
N ARG A 41 4.75 10.01 -20.38
CA ARG A 41 4.38 10.21 -18.97
C ARG A 41 5.34 9.64 -17.91
N ILE A 42 6.50 9.09 -18.28
CA ILE A 42 7.15 8.05 -17.47
C ILE A 42 8.68 8.21 -17.35
N ASP A 43 9.37 9.09 -18.10
CA ASP A 43 10.84 8.95 -18.12
C ASP A 43 11.67 10.16 -18.61
N PHE A 44 11.47 11.36 -18.06
CA PHE A 44 12.30 12.53 -18.45
C PHE A 44 13.50 12.77 -17.52
N VAL A 45 13.58 12.10 -16.37
CA VAL A 45 14.67 12.22 -15.40
C VAL A 45 14.99 10.85 -14.81
N ASN A 46 16.25 10.44 -14.89
CA ASN A 46 16.77 9.37 -14.05
C ASN A 46 17.02 9.93 -12.64
N ILE A 47 16.52 9.22 -11.63
CA ILE A 47 16.85 9.50 -10.23
C ILE A 47 17.84 8.42 -9.80
N ILE A 48 19.03 8.82 -9.39
CA ILE A 48 20.10 7.90 -9.00
C ILE A 48 20.50 8.25 -7.57
N LEU A 49 20.45 7.27 -6.68
CA LEU A 49 21.03 7.38 -5.35
C LEU A 49 22.48 6.90 -5.42
N VAL A 50 23.40 7.73 -4.93
CA VAL A 50 24.80 7.36 -4.68
C VAL A 50 25.00 7.34 -3.18
N VAL A 51 25.39 6.19 -2.64
CA VAL A 51 25.77 6.01 -1.23
C VAL A 51 27.01 5.15 -1.17
N ASN A 52 28.05 5.67 -0.53
CA ASN A 52 29.27 4.95 -0.18
C ASN A 52 29.82 5.50 1.15
N ASP A 53 31.00 5.03 1.56
CA ASP A 53 31.58 5.39 2.86
C ASP A 53 31.91 6.89 3.01
N ASN A 54 32.01 7.64 1.90
CA ASN A 54 32.40 9.05 1.89
C ASN A 54 31.24 10.00 1.57
N GLU A 55 30.26 9.57 0.77
CA GLU A 55 29.22 10.44 0.23
C GLU A 55 27.86 9.75 0.12
N ALA A 56 26.82 10.55 0.30
CA ALA A 56 25.44 10.16 0.11
C ALA A 56 24.68 11.32 -0.55
N TYR A 57 24.26 11.15 -1.81
CA TYR A 57 23.54 12.18 -2.56
C TYR A 57 22.64 11.58 -3.64
N ILE A 58 21.71 12.41 -4.14
CA ILE A 58 20.77 12.04 -5.19
C ILE A 58 21.07 12.86 -6.43
N ILE A 59 21.23 12.18 -7.55
CA ILE A 59 21.37 12.79 -8.87
C ILE A 59 20.01 12.78 -9.55
N PHE A 60 19.61 13.94 -10.06
CA PHE A 60 18.49 14.06 -11.01
C PHE A 60 19.09 14.32 -12.38
N GLN A 61 19.12 13.30 -13.24
CA GLN A 61 19.73 13.37 -14.56
C GLN A 61 18.64 13.45 -15.64
N PRO A 62 18.42 14.61 -16.28
CA PRO A 62 17.44 14.74 -17.35
C PRO A 62 17.79 13.88 -18.56
N LYS A 63 16.77 13.32 -19.22
CA LYS A 63 16.89 12.54 -20.46
C LYS A 63 16.62 13.41 -21.68
N LYS A 64 17.19 13.02 -22.83
CA LYS A 64 16.85 13.54 -24.17
C LYS A 64 16.89 15.09 -24.27
N GLY A 65 17.81 15.75 -23.57
CA GLY A 65 17.96 17.21 -23.62
C GLY A 65 16.92 18.00 -22.81
N ALA A 66 16.09 17.33 -22.00
CA ALA A 66 15.14 18.00 -21.12
C ALA A 66 15.87 18.89 -20.10
N LEU A 67 15.27 20.05 -19.79
CA LEU A 67 15.72 20.90 -18.69
C LEU A 67 14.73 20.79 -17.54
N SER A 68 15.24 20.51 -16.34
CA SER A 68 14.45 20.46 -15.12
C SER A 68 15.19 21.12 -13.96
N ILE A 69 14.46 21.88 -13.15
CA ILE A 69 14.97 22.47 -11.92
C ILE A 69 14.06 22.12 -10.75
N ILE A 70 14.66 21.92 -9.58
CA ILE A 70 13.95 21.85 -8.30
C ILE A 70 14.19 23.17 -7.59
N ARG A 71 13.12 23.88 -7.25
CA ARG A 71 13.18 25.17 -6.56
C ARG A 71 12.46 25.07 -5.22
N LEU A 72 13.16 25.37 -4.14
CA LEU A 72 12.56 25.59 -2.83
C LEU A 72 12.06 27.03 -2.73
N GLU A 73 10.79 27.21 -2.40
CA GLU A 73 10.20 28.52 -2.18
C GLU A 73 10.28 28.94 -0.71
N PRO A 74 10.22 30.26 -0.39
CA PRO A 74 10.25 30.74 0.99
C PRO A 74 9.15 30.18 1.90
N THR A 75 8.05 29.69 1.32
CA THR A 75 6.96 29.00 2.03
C THR A 75 7.34 27.60 2.51
N GLY A 76 8.52 27.08 2.14
CA GLY A 76 8.93 25.70 2.42
C GLY A 76 8.45 24.68 1.38
N THR A 77 7.75 25.13 0.33
CA THR A 77 7.29 24.26 -0.77
C THR A 77 8.41 24.04 -1.78
N SER A 78 8.73 22.79 -2.07
CA SER A 78 9.64 22.43 -3.16
C SER A 78 8.85 22.18 -4.43
N LYS A 79 9.19 22.88 -5.52
CA LYS A 79 8.57 22.74 -6.85
C LYS A 79 9.57 22.14 -7.83
N ARG A 80 9.14 21.15 -8.59
CA ARG A 80 9.86 20.70 -9.78
C ARG A 80 9.29 21.43 -10.99
N LEU A 81 10.16 22.10 -11.74
CA LEU A 81 9.83 22.79 -12.99
C LEU A 81 10.52 22.08 -14.14
N ILE A 82 9.87 22.07 -15.30
CA ILE A 82 10.40 21.56 -16.57
C ILE A 82 10.33 22.65 -17.63
N TRP A 83 11.27 22.65 -18.57
CA TRP A 83 11.24 23.58 -19.69
C TRP A 83 10.35 23.06 -20.82
N HIS A 84 9.48 23.92 -21.33
CA HIS A 84 8.64 23.71 -22.49
C HIS A 84 8.84 24.89 -23.45
N GLU A 85 8.99 24.63 -24.75
CA GLU A 85 9.35 25.67 -25.73
C GLU A 85 8.36 26.85 -25.74
N SER A 86 7.06 26.58 -25.73
CA SER A 86 6.03 27.63 -25.78
C SER A 86 5.70 28.25 -24.41
N LEU A 87 5.87 27.47 -23.33
CA LEU A 87 5.36 27.82 -21.99
C LEU A 87 6.49 28.17 -21.01
N LYS A 88 7.75 28.01 -21.45
CA LYS A 88 8.97 28.17 -20.65
C LYS A 88 8.95 27.22 -19.46
N TRP A 89 9.15 27.72 -18.24
CA TRP A 89 9.13 26.91 -17.02
C TRP A 89 7.70 26.53 -16.62
N VAL A 90 7.34 25.26 -16.81
CA VAL A 90 6.05 24.69 -16.41
C VAL A 90 6.21 23.94 -15.09
N LYS A 91 5.24 24.10 -14.19
CA LYS A 91 5.20 23.35 -12.94
C LYS A 91 4.90 21.89 -13.25
N PHE A 92 5.87 21.05 -12.97
CA PHE A 92 5.72 19.61 -13.09
C PHE A 92 5.13 18.99 -11.82
N GLY A 93 5.58 19.45 -10.64
CA GLY A 93 5.08 18.94 -9.36
C GLY A 93 5.48 19.81 -8.18
N SER A 94 4.92 19.53 -7.01
CA SER A 94 5.32 20.18 -5.75
C SER A 94 5.25 19.23 -4.57
N THR A 95 6.03 19.51 -3.53
CA THR A 95 5.97 18.84 -2.22
C THR A 95 6.01 19.90 -1.10
N PRO A 96 5.18 19.78 -0.05
CA PRO A 96 4.04 18.87 0.12
C PRO A 96 2.98 18.98 -1.00
N ARG A 97 2.22 17.91 -1.25
CA ARG A 97 1.13 17.87 -2.25
C ARG A 97 -0.25 18.08 -1.63
N ASP A 98 -0.43 17.52 -0.45
CA ASP A 98 -1.68 17.49 0.30
C ASP A 98 -1.35 17.51 1.80
N LEU A 99 -2.38 17.51 2.65
CA LEU A 99 -2.19 17.55 4.10
C LEU A 99 -1.49 16.28 4.63
N CYS A 100 -1.63 15.13 3.95
CA CYS A 100 -0.94 13.90 4.33
C CYS A 100 0.56 13.87 4.01
N ASP A 101 1.06 14.85 3.25
CA ASP A 101 2.50 15.05 3.05
C ASP A 101 3.12 15.93 4.16
N GLU A 102 2.32 16.66 4.93
CA GLU A 102 2.83 17.39 6.11
C GLU A 102 3.43 16.40 7.10
N TYR A 103 4.66 16.69 7.55
CA TYR A 103 5.36 15.77 8.43
C TYR A 103 4.57 15.51 9.71
N ALA A 104 4.38 14.23 10.03
CA ALA A 104 3.65 13.80 11.23
C ALA A 104 2.23 14.38 11.33
N ARG A 105 1.53 14.51 10.18
CA ARG A 105 0.14 14.99 10.13
C ARG A 105 -0.82 14.23 11.04
N CYS A 106 -0.62 12.91 11.14
CA CYS A 106 -1.30 12.05 12.09
C CYS A 106 -0.32 11.66 13.20
N GLY A 107 -0.87 11.29 14.36
CA GLY A 107 -0.10 10.93 15.54
C GLY A 107 0.77 9.69 15.34
N THR A 108 1.56 9.36 16.36
CA THR A 108 2.36 8.12 16.36
C THR A 108 1.46 6.90 16.20
N ASN A 109 1.96 5.88 15.50
CA ASN A 109 1.26 4.66 15.10
C ASN A 109 -0.12 4.91 14.46
N ALA A 110 -0.23 5.99 13.68
CA ALA A 110 -1.36 6.32 12.85
C ALA A 110 -0.94 6.45 11.38
N ILE A 111 -1.90 6.35 10.48
CA ILE A 111 -1.68 6.46 9.03
C ILE A 111 -2.63 7.50 8.43
N CYS A 112 -2.07 8.36 7.58
CA CYS A 112 -2.81 9.39 6.86
C CYS A 112 -3.33 8.88 5.52
N ASN A 113 -4.60 9.10 5.18
CA ASN A 113 -5.17 8.82 3.87
C ASN A 113 -6.02 10.01 3.42
N GLU A 114 -5.58 10.71 2.37
CA GLU A 114 -6.27 11.91 1.87
C GLU A 114 -7.61 11.58 1.22
N ASP A 115 -7.78 10.36 0.72
CA ASP A 115 -9.00 9.91 0.04
C ASP A 115 -10.02 9.29 1.03
N ALA A 116 -9.65 9.14 2.30
CA ALA A 116 -10.54 8.61 3.34
C ALA A 116 -11.44 9.70 3.92
N LEU A 117 -12.68 9.35 4.30
CA LEU A 117 -13.59 10.24 5.03
C LEU A 117 -12.92 10.79 6.29
N GLU A 118 -12.16 9.93 6.97
CA GLU A 118 -11.37 10.27 8.12
C GLU A 118 -9.90 10.18 7.73
N ARG A 119 -9.25 11.35 7.64
CA ARG A 119 -7.88 11.43 7.13
C ARG A 119 -6.89 10.64 7.97
N CYS A 120 -7.03 10.61 9.29
CA CYS A 120 -6.13 9.90 10.20
C CYS A 120 -6.80 8.68 10.80
N GLY A 121 -6.26 7.50 10.52
CA GLY A 121 -6.67 6.23 11.11
C GLY A 121 -5.57 5.64 11.98
N CYS A 122 -5.96 4.97 13.07
CA CYS A 122 -5.03 4.20 13.89
C CYS A 122 -4.51 2.99 13.10
N LEU A 123 -3.25 2.62 13.29
CA LEU A 123 -2.75 1.35 12.75
C LEU A 123 -3.44 0.16 13.44
N PRO A 124 -3.58 -0.99 12.75
CA PRO A 124 -4.10 -2.22 13.36
C PRO A 124 -3.39 -2.57 14.67
N GLY A 125 -4.15 -2.91 15.72
CA GLY A 125 -3.62 -3.16 17.07
C GLY A 125 -3.40 -1.91 17.93
N PHE A 126 -3.59 -0.69 17.38
CA PHE A 126 -3.46 0.56 18.12
C PHE A 126 -4.81 1.26 18.33
N GLU A 127 -4.87 2.08 19.37
CA GLU A 127 -6.03 2.89 19.72
C GLU A 127 -5.61 4.27 20.25
N PRO A 128 -6.50 5.28 20.25
CA PRO A 128 -6.22 6.56 20.88
C PRO A 128 -5.83 6.41 22.35
N THR A 129 -4.84 7.17 22.80
CA THR A 129 -4.42 7.17 24.22
C THR A 129 -5.55 7.57 25.16
N TYR A 130 -6.39 8.51 24.72
CA TYR A 130 -7.54 9.04 25.46
C TYR A 130 -8.85 8.71 24.73
N PRO A 131 -9.52 7.60 25.08
CA PRO A 131 -10.75 7.18 24.41
C PRO A 131 -11.91 8.19 24.54
N GLN A 132 -11.86 9.08 25.53
CA GLN A 132 -12.87 10.11 25.73
C GLN A 132 -12.81 11.19 24.63
N ASP A 133 -11.63 11.40 24.04
CA ASP A 133 -11.43 12.28 22.88
C ASP A 133 -11.60 11.50 21.58
N TRP A 134 -12.70 10.75 21.48
CA TRP A 134 -13.01 9.91 20.31
C TRP A 134 -13.06 10.71 18.99
N TYR A 135 -13.23 12.03 19.06
CA TYR A 135 -13.18 12.94 17.91
C TYR A 135 -11.74 13.26 17.47
N LEU A 136 -10.76 13.24 18.39
CA LEU A 136 -9.33 13.38 18.09
C LEU A 136 -8.74 12.10 17.50
N LYS A 137 -9.35 10.94 17.76
CA LYS A 137 -8.96 9.64 17.20
C LYS A 137 -7.44 9.43 17.34
N CYS A 138 -6.75 9.19 16.24
CA CYS A 138 -5.31 8.96 16.21
C CYS A 138 -4.55 10.17 15.63
N LEU A 139 -5.01 11.39 15.93
CA LEU A 139 -4.36 12.66 15.54
C LEU A 139 -3.15 13.01 16.40
N GLU A 140 -3.17 12.70 17.70
CA GLU A 140 -2.12 13.12 18.64
C GLU A 140 -1.21 11.97 19.04
N THR A 141 -1.73 11.06 19.87
CA THR A 141 -0.99 9.93 20.40
C THR A 141 -1.82 8.67 20.38
N THR A 142 -1.15 7.55 20.23
CA THR A 142 -1.77 6.23 20.30
C THR A 142 -1.05 5.37 21.29
N ARG A 143 -1.73 4.30 21.69
CA ARG A 143 -1.16 3.23 22.48
C ARG A 143 -1.44 1.88 21.82
N ARG A 144 -0.54 0.92 22.04
CA ARG A 144 -0.83 -0.48 21.73
C ARG A 144 -1.98 -0.96 22.61
N ARG A 145 -2.86 -1.79 22.06
CA ARG A 145 -3.87 -2.49 22.86
C ARG A 145 -3.19 -3.40 23.87
N LYS A 146 -3.75 -3.47 25.08
CA LYS A 146 -3.16 -4.22 26.22
C LYS A 146 -2.78 -5.66 25.85
N LYS A 147 -3.67 -6.35 25.13
CA LYS A 147 -3.47 -7.75 24.73
C LYS A 147 -2.20 -7.95 23.88
N GLN A 148 -1.84 -6.97 23.05
CA GLN A 148 -0.65 -7.05 22.21
C GLN A 148 0.66 -6.98 22.99
N LEU A 149 0.68 -6.25 24.12
CA LEU A 149 1.86 -6.17 24.99
C LEU A 149 2.08 -7.49 25.75
N ASP A 150 0.99 -8.16 26.13
CA ASP A 150 1.04 -9.39 26.93
C ASP A 150 1.49 -10.62 26.12
N GLU A 151 1.37 -10.61 24.79
CA GLU A 151 1.64 -11.76 23.91
C GLU A 151 3.05 -11.77 23.28
N CYS A 152 3.79 -10.66 23.35
CA CYS A 152 5.08 -10.57 22.66
C CYS A 152 6.12 -11.59 23.17
N GLY A 153 6.79 -12.28 22.24
CA GLY A 153 7.88 -13.21 22.56
C GLY A 153 7.43 -14.52 23.22
N LYS A 154 6.12 -14.75 23.37
CA LYS A 154 5.55 -15.99 23.94
C LYS A 154 5.32 -17.09 22.89
N GLY A 155 5.62 -16.84 21.62
CA GLY A 155 5.58 -17.83 20.54
C GLY A 155 4.18 -18.18 20.01
N ASP A 156 3.13 -17.91 20.78
CA ASP A 156 1.76 -18.25 20.41
C ASP A 156 0.96 -17.02 19.99
N GLY A 157 0.95 -16.75 18.68
CA GLY A 157 -0.11 -15.97 18.05
C GLY A 157 0.24 -14.56 17.56
N GLU A 158 1.45 -14.05 17.79
CA GLU A 158 1.90 -12.81 17.13
C GLU A 158 2.30 -13.04 15.67
N GLY A 159 2.25 -11.97 14.88
CA GLY A 159 2.64 -12.02 13.47
C GLY A 159 2.48 -10.66 12.82
N PHE A 160 2.30 -10.65 11.50
CA PHE A 160 2.34 -9.41 10.73
C PHE A 160 1.11 -9.20 9.85
N VAL A 161 0.56 -7.99 9.89
CA VAL A 161 -0.43 -7.51 8.94
C VAL A 161 0.27 -6.70 7.86
N ARG A 162 0.05 -7.06 6.60
CA ARG A 162 0.52 -6.30 5.45
C ARG A 162 -0.36 -5.06 5.23
N LEU A 163 0.21 -3.89 5.42
CA LEU A 163 -0.34 -2.63 4.98
C LEU A 163 0.08 -2.38 3.54
N GLU A 164 -0.87 -2.03 2.67
CA GLU A 164 -0.62 -1.82 1.25
C GLU A 164 -0.48 -0.34 0.90
N ALA A 165 0.42 -0.07 -0.03
CA ALA A 165 0.60 1.23 -0.66
C ALA A 165 0.86 2.33 0.37
N VAL A 166 1.90 2.14 1.20
CA VAL A 166 2.26 3.09 2.27
C VAL A 166 3.57 3.82 1.99
N LYS A 167 3.62 5.08 2.40
CA LYS A 167 4.87 5.79 2.66
C LYS A 167 5.43 5.22 3.96
N LEU A 168 6.59 4.58 3.87
CA LEU A 168 7.26 3.96 5.02
C LEU A 168 7.51 5.00 6.11
N PRO A 169 7.45 4.64 7.41
CA PRO A 169 7.57 5.60 8.51
C PRO A 169 8.92 6.32 8.54
N ASP A 170 9.04 7.36 9.37
CA ASP A 170 10.33 7.99 9.67
C ASP A 170 11.37 6.91 10.06
N ALA A 171 12.55 6.96 9.44
CA ALA A 171 13.59 5.94 9.53
C ALA A 171 14.63 6.22 10.63
N ARG A 172 14.41 7.17 11.54
CA ARG A 172 15.33 7.44 12.67
C ARG A 172 15.52 6.23 13.59
N ASN A 173 14.45 5.47 13.83
CA ASN A 173 14.45 4.30 14.71
C ASN A 173 14.33 3.02 13.87
N SER A 174 15.10 2.93 12.79
CA SER A 174 15.12 1.74 11.92
C SER A 174 16.51 1.14 11.76
N THR A 175 16.54 -0.09 11.28
CA THR A 175 17.76 -0.83 10.97
C THR A 175 17.62 -1.45 9.59
N VAL A 176 18.68 -1.32 8.79
CA VAL A 176 18.74 -1.86 7.42
C VAL A 176 19.47 -3.20 7.44
N TYR A 177 18.85 -4.22 6.85
CA TYR A 177 19.42 -5.54 6.64
C TYR A 177 19.52 -5.83 5.14
N GLY A 178 20.63 -5.41 4.51
CA GLY A 178 20.80 -5.51 3.06
C GLY A 178 20.92 -6.93 2.51
N ASN A 179 21.36 -7.89 3.33
CA ASN A 179 21.61 -9.27 2.92
C ASN A 179 20.48 -10.25 3.31
N MET A 180 19.45 -9.77 4.00
CA MET A 180 18.34 -10.61 4.44
C MET A 180 17.20 -10.56 3.44
N ASN A 181 16.57 -11.71 3.19
CA ASN A 181 15.29 -11.75 2.51
C ASN A 181 14.15 -11.37 3.48
N LEU A 182 12.96 -11.14 2.93
CA LEU A 182 11.81 -10.67 3.69
C LEU A 182 11.40 -11.62 4.84
N LYS A 183 11.55 -12.94 4.67
CA LYS A 183 11.24 -13.95 5.71
C LYS A 183 12.30 -14.00 6.80
N GLU A 184 13.56 -13.74 6.47
CA GLU A 184 14.62 -13.55 7.47
C GLU A 184 14.35 -12.33 8.32
N CYS A 185 13.91 -11.23 7.71
CA CYS A 185 13.55 -10.02 8.43
C CYS A 185 12.34 -10.17 9.34
N GLU A 186 11.35 -10.96 8.92
CA GLU A 186 10.24 -11.35 9.78
C GLU A 186 10.74 -12.03 11.06
N ARG A 187 11.60 -13.04 10.92
CA ARG A 187 12.20 -13.76 12.05
C ARG A 187 13.09 -12.85 12.89
N GLU A 188 13.85 -11.96 12.27
CA GLU A 188 14.71 -11.01 12.98
C GLU A 188 13.89 -10.02 13.81
N CYS A 189 12.82 -9.48 13.24
CA CYS A 189 11.91 -8.58 13.92
C CYS A 189 11.24 -9.26 15.13
N LEU A 190 10.83 -10.52 14.99
CA LEU A 190 10.19 -11.27 16.08
C LEU A 190 11.09 -11.46 17.31
N LYS A 191 12.42 -11.44 17.15
CA LYS A 191 13.37 -11.59 18.27
C LYS A 191 13.32 -10.45 19.30
N SER A 192 12.82 -9.28 18.92
CA SER A 192 12.75 -8.12 19.81
C SER A 192 11.33 -7.58 19.90
N CYS A 193 10.78 -7.47 21.10
CA CYS A 193 9.45 -6.90 21.32
C CYS A 193 9.33 -5.42 20.98
N ASP A 194 10.45 -4.72 20.84
CA ASP A 194 10.46 -3.34 20.38
C ASP A 194 10.26 -3.25 18.86
N CYS A 195 10.46 -4.33 18.10
CA CYS A 195 10.23 -4.31 16.66
C CYS A 195 8.74 -4.14 16.35
N THR A 196 8.41 -3.08 15.62
CA THR A 196 7.03 -2.71 15.30
C THR A 196 6.63 -3.13 13.89
N GLY A 197 7.59 -3.29 12.99
CA GLY A 197 7.34 -3.80 11.65
C GLY A 197 8.52 -3.65 10.72
N TYR A 198 8.39 -4.18 9.51
CA TYR A 198 9.45 -4.18 8.51
C TYR A 198 8.89 -3.99 7.10
N ALA A 199 9.77 -3.66 6.16
CA ALA A 199 9.45 -3.54 4.75
C ALA A 199 10.64 -3.99 3.89
N VAL A 200 10.38 -4.29 2.62
CA VAL A 200 11.44 -4.51 1.63
C VAL A 200 12.25 -3.23 1.48
N LEU A 201 13.59 -3.37 1.38
CA LEU A 201 14.49 -2.22 1.23
C LEU A 201 14.53 -1.75 -0.23
N ASP A 202 14.79 -2.65 -1.17
CA ASP A 202 14.80 -2.39 -2.60
C ASP A 202 13.71 -3.21 -3.29
N VAL A 203 12.73 -2.55 -3.92
CA VAL A 203 11.60 -3.22 -4.60
C VAL A 203 11.89 -3.67 -6.03
N ASN A 204 13.11 -3.45 -6.53
CA ASN A 204 13.55 -4.01 -7.81
C ASN A 204 13.74 -5.53 -7.73
N GLU A 205 13.69 -6.19 -8.90
CA GLU A 205 14.14 -7.56 -9.14
C GLU A 205 13.84 -8.59 -8.02
N GLY A 206 12.59 -8.65 -7.56
CA GLY A 206 12.13 -9.67 -6.59
C GLY A 206 12.28 -9.28 -5.12
N GLY A 207 12.76 -8.09 -4.82
CA GLY A 207 12.88 -7.56 -3.47
C GLY A 207 14.19 -7.98 -2.80
N GLN A 208 15.11 -7.04 -2.61
CA GLN A 208 16.39 -7.31 -1.93
C GLN A 208 16.49 -6.51 -0.62
N GLY A 209 16.95 -7.18 0.42
CA GLY A 209 17.12 -6.59 1.74
C GLY A 209 15.80 -6.19 2.40
N CYS A 210 15.90 -5.73 3.63
CA CYS A 210 14.77 -5.14 4.32
C CYS A 210 15.21 -4.01 5.25
N ILE A 211 14.23 -3.26 5.71
CA ILE A 211 14.36 -2.25 6.75
C ILE A 211 13.32 -2.56 7.83
N ALA A 212 13.74 -2.59 9.09
CA ALA A 212 12.88 -2.87 10.24
C ALA A 212 12.86 -1.67 11.19
N TRP A 213 11.70 -1.39 11.79
CA TRP A 213 11.49 -0.26 12.71
C TRP A 213 11.25 -0.75 14.13
N TYR A 214 11.76 0.02 15.09
CA TYR A 214 11.67 -0.26 16.51
C TYR A 214 11.01 0.91 17.24
N GLY A 215 10.01 0.63 18.08
CA GLY A 215 9.24 1.65 18.80
C GLY A 215 8.13 2.28 17.95
N GLU A 216 7.87 3.56 18.18
CA GLU A 216 6.75 4.25 17.53
C GLU A 216 6.97 4.53 16.04
N LEU A 217 5.92 4.31 15.24
CA LEU A 217 5.92 4.64 13.82
C LEU A 217 5.35 6.05 13.63
N THR A 218 6.04 6.91 12.88
CA THR A 218 5.61 8.29 12.64
C THR A 218 5.66 8.62 11.14
N ASP A 219 4.85 9.58 10.70
CA ASP A 219 4.87 10.11 9.33
C ASP A 219 4.54 9.05 8.26
N MET A 220 3.51 8.25 8.53
CA MET A 220 2.97 7.27 7.59
C MET A 220 1.78 7.84 6.82
N ARG A 221 1.71 7.54 5.53
CA ARG A 221 0.51 7.79 4.70
C ARG A 221 0.22 6.63 3.78
N GLN A 222 -1.03 6.44 3.42
CA GLN A 222 -1.46 5.57 2.35
C GLN A 222 -1.57 6.37 1.04
N TYR A 223 -1.03 5.83 -0.04
CA TYR A 223 -1.12 6.39 -1.39
C TYR A 223 -0.76 5.33 -2.43
N LYS A 224 -1.32 5.44 -3.64
CA LYS A 224 -1.29 4.40 -4.67
C LYS A 224 0.10 3.80 -4.97
N ASP A 225 1.14 4.63 -5.03
CA ASP A 225 2.49 4.22 -5.45
C ASP A 225 3.40 3.90 -4.24
N GLY A 226 2.81 3.70 -3.06
CA GLY A 226 3.50 3.29 -1.85
C GLY A 226 3.93 1.83 -1.84
N GLN A 227 4.56 1.44 -0.75
CA GLN A 227 5.10 0.10 -0.58
C GLN A 227 4.37 -0.69 0.48
N HIS A 228 4.67 -1.98 0.56
CA HIS A 228 4.14 -2.82 1.61
C HIS A 228 4.93 -2.65 2.89
N PHE A 229 4.20 -2.46 3.99
CA PHE A 229 4.76 -2.47 5.34
C PHE A 229 4.10 -3.60 6.13
N TYR A 230 4.92 -4.42 6.77
CA TYR A 230 4.49 -5.56 7.57
C TYR A 230 4.48 -5.13 9.04
N LEU A 231 3.30 -4.78 9.54
CA LEU A 231 3.08 -4.30 10.89
C LEU A 231 2.93 -5.47 11.86
N ARG A 232 3.73 -5.52 12.93
CA ARG A 232 3.62 -6.54 13.97
C ARG A 232 2.34 -6.34 14.78
N VAL A 233 1.54 -7.39 14.90
CA VAL A 233 0.26 -7.39 15.62
C VAL A 233 0.06 -8.68 16.43
N ASP A 234 -0.95 -8.66 17.30
CA ASP A 234 -1.36 -9.82 18.12
C ASP A 234 -2.26 -10.80 17.36
N ALA A 235 -2.57 -11.93 18.01
CA ALA A 235 -3.37 -13.00 17.40
C ALA A 235 -4.80 -12.57 17.04
N VAL A 236 -5.36 -11.64 17.83
CA VAL A 236 -6.73 -11.16 17.64
C VAL A 236 -6.82 -10.32 16.39
N GLU A 237 -5.86 -9.41 16.20
CA GLU A 237 -5.80 -8.55 15.04
C GLU A 237 -5.47 -9.36 13.77
N LEU A 238 -4.60 -10.38 13.86
CA LEU A 238 -4.39 -11.32 12.75
C LEU A 238 -5.69 -12.02 12.33
N ALA A 239 -6.45 -12.55 13.29
CA ALA A 239 -7.72 -13.22 13.02
C ALA A 239 -8.77 -12.26 12.43
N ALA A 240 -8.80 -11.01 12.92
CA ALA A 240 -9.69 -9.97 12.40
C ALA A 240 -9.33 -9.62 10.94
N ASN A 241 -8.04 -9.46 10.64
CA ASN A 241 -7.55 -9.17 9.29
C ASN A 241 -7.86 -10.31 8.31
N ALA A 242 -7.66 -11.57 8.71
CA ALA A 242 -7.98 -12.72 7.89
C ALA A 242 -9.49 -12.78 7.53
N ARG A 243 -10.38 -12.48 8.49
CA ARG A 243 -11.84 -12.40 8.25
C ARG A 243 -12.23 -11.27 7.30
N LYS A 244 -11.54 -10.13 7.36
CA LYS A 244 -11.78 -9.01 6.43
C LYS A 244 -11.45 -9.42 5.01
N ASN A 245 -10.33 -10.12 4.81
CA ASN A 245 -9.90 -10.59 3.49
C ASN A 245 -10.81 -11.70 2.93
N SER A 246 -11.33 -12.60 3.77
CA SER A 246 -12.24 -13.66 3.30
C SER A 246 -13.61 -13.15 2.85
N LYS A 247 -14.10 -12.03 3.39
CA LYS A 247 -15.36 -11.39 2.93
C LYS A 247 -15.31 -10.92 1.48
N TYR A 248 -14.13 -10.59 0.96
CA TYR A 248 -13.95 -10.26 -0.46
C TYR A 248 -13.86 -11.51 -1.36
N PHE A 249 -13.61 -12.67 -0.77
CA PHE A 249 -13.50 -13.97 -1.45
C PHE A 249 -14.78 -14.80 -1.39
N LEU A 250 -15.75 -14.42 -0.58
CA LEU A 250 -17.08 -15.00 -0.64
C LEU A 250 -17.74 -14.53 -1.95
N PRO A 251 -18.07 -15.43 -2.89
CA PRO A 251 -18.84 -15.03 -4.06
C PRO A 251 -20.13 -14.39 -3.56
N THR A 252 -20.32 -13.11 -3.88
CA THR A 252 -21.59 -12.42 -3.68
C THR A 252 -22.69 -13.28 -4.30
N LYS A 253 -23.92 -13.22 -3.76
CA LYS A 253 -25.07 -14.03 -4.24
C LYS A 253 -25.24 -13.97 -5.77
N SER A 254 -24.80 -12.88 -6.40
CA SER A 254 -24.75 -12.69 -7.85
C SER A 254 -23.78 -13.65 -8.57
N VAL A 255 -22.57 -13.88 -8.05
CA VAL A 255 -21.57 -14.79 -8.67
C VAL A 255 -22.02 -16.24 -8.58
N LEU A 256 -22.63 -16.63 -7.45
CA LEU A 256 -23.27 -17.96 -7.30
C LEU A 256 -24.43 -18.15 -8.30
N ALA A 257 -25.22 -17.10 -8.57
CA ALA A 257 -26.26 -17.15 -9.59
C ALA A 257 -25.68 -17.35 -11.00
N PHE A 258 -24.56 -16.70 -11.35
CA PHE A 258 -23.91 -16.89 -12.65
C PHE A 258 -23.31 -18.28 -12.86
N ILE A 259 -22.93 -18.99 -11.79
CA ILE A 259 -22.40 -20.37 -11.88
C ILE A 259 -23.52 -21.41 -11.88
N VAL A 260 -24.54 -21.24 -11.02
CA VAL A 260 -25.60 -22.25 -10.84
C VAL A 260 -26.60 -22.25 -12.00
N VAL A 261 -26.95 -21.08 -12.55
CA VAL A 261 -27.95 -20.96 -13.63
C VAL A 261 -27.56 -21.74 -14.90
N PRO A 262 -26.36 -21.62 -15.48
CA PRO A 262 -25.99 -22.37 -16.68
C PRO A 262 -25.97 -23.89 -16.43
N VAL A 263 -25.42 -24.33 -15.29
CA VAL A 263 -25.36 -25.76 -14.94
C VAL A 263 -26.75 -26.38 -14.83
N VAL A 264 -27.70 -25.68 -14.19
CA VAL A 264 -29.09 -26.15 -14.07
C VAL A 264 -29.80 -26.15 -15.43
N SER A 265 -29.51 -25.17 -16.29
CA SER A 265 -30.13 -25.05 -17.61
C SER A 265 -29.69 -26.13 -18.60
N GLU A 266 -28.49 -26.70 -18.44
CA GLU A 266 -27.98 -27.75 -19.34
C GLU A 266 -28.28 -29.15 -18.81
N VAL A 267 -28.14 -29.37 -17.50
CA VAL A 267 -28.26 -30.70 -16.89
C VAL A 267 -29.72 -31.17 -16.82
N ILE A 268 -30.67 -30.28 -16.49
CA ILE A 268 -32.08 -30.67 -16.36
C ILE A 268 -32.70 -31.13 -17.68
N PRO A 269 -32.53 -30.43 -18.82
CA PRO A 269 -33.05 -30.88 -20.10
C PRO A 269 -32.43 -32.19 -20.57
N LEU A 270 -31.12 -32.39 -20.36
CA LEU A 270 -30.44 -33.65 -20.66
C LEU A 270 -31.03 -34.82 -19.86
N MET A 271 -31.26 -34.63 -18.56
CA MET A 271 -31.88 -35.65 -17.70
C MET A 271 -33.31 -35.99 -18.14
N LEU A 272 -34.11 -34.96 -18.49
CA LEU A 272 -35.48 -35.16 -18.99
C LEU A 272 -35.49 -35.86 -20.37
N PHE A 273 -34.54 -35.54 -21.24
CA PHE A 273 -34.39 -36.18 -22.54
C PHE A 273 -34.01 -37.65 -22.41
N ILE A 274 -33.04 -37.98 -21.54
CA ILE A 274 -32.67 -39.36 -21.22
C ILE A 274 -33.88 -40.12 -20.67
N TYR A 275 -34.61 -39.53 -19.72
CA TYR A 275 -35.83 -40.14 -19.17
C TYR A 275 -36.90 -40.38 -20.25
N TYR A 276 -37.14 -39.41 -21.13
CA TYR A 276 -38.08 -39.54 -22.24
C TYR A 276 -37.69 -40.67 -23.20
N CYS A 277 -36.41 -40.74 -23.59
CA CYS A 277 -35.89 -41.81 -24.44
C CYS A 277 -36.05 -43.19 -23.78
N TRP A 278 -35.76 -43.29 -22.48
CA TRP A 278 -35.90 -44.53 -21.72
C TRP A 278 -37.37 -44.99 -21.66
N ARG A 279 -38.30 -44.06 -21.42
CA ARG A 279 -39.74 -44.34 -21.36
C ARG A 279 -40.29 -44.77 -22.72
N ARG A 280 -39.83 -44.17 -23.81
CA ARG A 280 -40.22 -44.54 -25.17
C ARG A 280 -39.69 -45.92 -25.57
N HIS A 281 -38.47 -46.25 -25.14
CA HIS A 281 -37.89 -47.58 -25.36
C HIS A 281 -38.62 -48.66 -24.54
N SER A 282 -38.99 -48.40 -23.29
CA SER A 282 -39.79 -49.31 -22.46
C SER A 282 -41.18 -49.58 -23.07
N LYS A 283 -41.83 -48.58 -23.67
CA LYS A 283 -43.12 -48.79 -24.36
C LYS A 283 -43.00 -49.64 -25.62
N ARG A 284 -41.89 -49.53 -26.37
CA ARG A 284 -41.64 -50.35 -27.57
C ARG A 284 -41.45 -51.83 -27.24
N LYS A 285 -40.88 -52.16 -26.07
CA LYS A 285 -40.76 -53.54 -25.59
C LYS A 285 -42.07 -54.14 -25.08
N GLY A 286 -43.07 -53.32 -24.75
CA GLY A 286 -44.41 -53.77 -24.35
C GLY A 286 -45.37 -54.06 -25.51
N THR A 287 -45.00 -53.74 -26.76
CA THR A 287 -45.86 -53.93 -27.95
C THR A 287 -45.39 -55.06 -28.87
N SER A 288 -44.29 -55.75 -28.57
CA SER A 288 -43.79 -56.90 -29.35
C SER A 288 -44.03 -58.26 -28.68
N GLN A 289 -44.92 -58.34 -27.69
CA GLN A 289 -45.24 -59.59 -26.99
C GLN A 289 -46.76 -59.84 -26.88
N ASN A 290 -47.53 -59.29 -27.81
CA ASN A 290 -48.92 -59.65 -28.07
C ASN A 290 -49.22 -59.46 -29.57
N ARG A 291 -48.59 -60.30 -30.40
CA ARG A 291 -49.13 -60.71 -31.70
C ARG A 291 -48.56 -62.07 -32.06
#